data_AF-A0A9K3LF87-F1
#
_entry.id   AF-A0A9K3LF87-F1
#
_cell.length_a   1.000
_cell.length_b   1.000
_cell.length_c   1.000
_cell.angle_alpha   90.00
_cell.angle_beta   90.00
_cell.angle_gamma   90.00
#
_symmetry.space_group_name_H-M   'P 1'
#
loop_
_entity.id
_entity.type
_entity.pdbx_description
1 polymer ?
#
loop_
_entity_poly.entity_id
_entity_poly.type
_entity_poly.pdbx_seq_one_letter_code
_entity_poly.pdbx_strand_id
1 'polypeptide(L)' 'MGGGGWYYVPKVWTPYGGWWADPKHWKRSTAMAGVAVGFSFLYLFSVSIERERRPIAPASHIPSQKWCKYAKVDDPSLQ' A
#
# COMPACT_ATOMS: atom_id res chain seq x y z
N MET A 1 11.43 20.14 -12.96
CA MET A 1 10.50 21.20 -13.39
C MET A 1 10.85 22.48 -12.64
N GLY A 2 11.36 23.49 -13.33
CA GLY A 2 11.71 24.80 -12.76
C GLY A 2 11.45 25.86 -13.83
N GLY A 3 10.18 26.23 -14.01
CA GLY A 3 9.68 27.10 -15.07
C GLY A 3 9.12 28.41 -14.54
N GLY A 4 9.79 29.02 -13.57
CA GLY A 4 9.45 30.32 -13.00
C GLY A 4 10.66 30.88 -12.25
N GLY A 5 10.92 32.19 -12.38
CA GLY A 5 12.10 32.84 -11.81
C GLY A 5 12.27 32.53 -10.32
N TRP A 6 13.51 32.29 -9.90
CA TRP A 6 13.84 32.04 -8.50
C TRP A 6 13.45 33.26 -7.65
N TYR A 7 12.55 33.08 -6.69
CA TYR A 7 12.23 34.08 -5.66
C TYR A 7 12.97 33.73 -4.37
N TYR A 8 13.32 34.74 -3.57
CA TYR A 8 13.90 34.50 -2.25
C TYR A 8 12.88 33.76 -1.38
N VAL A 9 13.26 32.56 -0.93
CA VAL A 9 12.49 31.73 0.00
C VAL A 9 13.33 31.49 1.25
N PRO A 10 12.78 31.71 2.46
CA PRO A 10 13.51 31.45 3.69
C PRO A 10 13.79 29.95 3.82
N LYS A 11 14.98 29.59 4.31
CA LYS A 11 15.36 28.19 4.56
C LYS A 11 14.73 27.70 5.86
N VAL A 12 13.46 27.33 5.78
CA VAL A 12 12.69 26.77 6.90
C VAL A 12 12.62 25.25 6.77
N TRP A 13 12.75 24.54 7.88
CA TRP A 13 12.54 23.09 7.92
C TRP A 13 11.06 22.78 8.14
N THR A 14 10.51 21.90 7.31
CA THR A 14 9.12 21.43 7.37
C THR A 14 9.09 19.92 7.12
N PRO A 15 8.15 19.18 7.74
CA PRO A 15 8.13 17.72 7.66
C PRO A 15 7.83 17.18 6.25
N TYR A 16 7.13 17.94 5.42
CA TYR A 16 6.78 17.59 4.03
C TYR A 16 7.79 18.14 3.01
N GLY A 17 8.86 18.81 3.46
CA GLY A 17 9.84 19.49 2.60
C GLY A 17 9.53 20.97 2.34
N GLY A 18 10.55 21.70 1.89
CA GLY A 18 10.47 23.13 1.62
C GLY A 18 10.16 23.48 0.17
N TRP A 19 10.37 24.75 -0.19
CA TRP A 19 10.23 25.25 -1.56
C TRP A 19 11.18 24.53 -2.51
N TRP A 20 10.65 24.01 -3.62
CA TRP A 20 11.37 23.26 -4.66
C TRP A 20 12.34 22.22 -4.09
N ALA A 21 11.84 21.36 -3.21
CA ALA A 21 12.64 20.30 -2.61
C ALA A 21 13.23 19.36 -3.69
N ASP A 22 14.54 19.46 -3.90
CA ASP A 22 15.33 18.49 -4.69
C ASP A 22 16.37 17.82 -3.78
N PRO A 23 15.95 16.85 -2.95
CA PRO A 23 16.86 16.14 -2.08
C PRO A 23 17.76 15.21 -2.90
N LYS A 24 19.08 15.34 -2.71
CA LYS A 24 20.14 14.58 -3.40
C LYS A 24 19.91 13.05 -3.43
N HIS A 25 19.22 12.51 -2.44
CA HIS A 25 18.96 11.07 -2.28
C HIS A 25 17.47 10.70 -2.33
N TRP A 26 16.65 11.43 -3.10
CA TRP A 26 15.21 11.16 -3.21
C TRP A 26 14.91 9.71 -3.59
N LYS A 27 15.64 9.14 -4.58
CA LYS A 27 15.43 7.76 -5.07
C LYS A 27 15.58 6.72 -3.96
N ARG A 28 16.65 6.83 -3.16
CA ARG A 28 16.92 5.91 -2.05
C ARG A 28 15.86 6.04 -0.96
N SER A 29 15.47 7.27 -0.64
CA SER A 29 14.46 7.53 0.41
C SER A 29 13.10 6.97 0.03
N THR A 30 12.66 7.17 -1.22
CA THR A 30 11.41 6.59 -1.74
C THR A 30 11.48 5.07 -1.82
N ALA A 31 12.63 4.49 -2.19
CA ALA A 31 12.80 3.04 -2.20
C ALA A 31 12.65 2.44 -0.79
N MET A 32 13.26 3.05 0.23
CA MET A 32 13.11 2.60 1.62
C MET A 32 11.67 2.73 2.12
N ALA A 33 10.99 3.84 1.80
CA ALA A 33 9.58 4.02 2.14
C ALA A 33 8.69 2.97 1.45
N GLY A 34 8.93 2.72 0.16
CA GLY A 34 8.21 1.69 -0.60
C GLY A 34 8.41 0.28 -0.04
N VAL A 35 9.62 -0.05 0.40
CA VAL A 35 9.92 -1.32 1.07
C VAL A 35 9.18 -1.45 2.39
N ALA A 36 9.17 -0.41 3.22
CA ALA A 36 8.45 -0.42 4.51
C ALA A 36 6.95 -0.61 4.32
N VAL A 37 6.35 0.08 3.35
CA VAL A 37 4.93 -0.07 3.00
C VAL A 37 4.67 -1.47 2.43
N GLY A 38 5.55 -1.98 1.57
CA GLY A 38 5.44 -3.31 0.99
C GLY A 38 5.41 -4.41 2.04
N PHE A 39 6.34 -4.39 3.01
CA PHE A 39 6.33 -5.35 4.12
C PHE A 39 5.07 -5.25 4.99
N SER A 40 4.64 -4.02 5.30
CA SER A 40 3.42 -3.80 6.08
C SER A 40 2.19 -4.36 5.36
N PHE A 41 2.12 -4.17 4.04
CA PHE A 41 1.04 -4.67 3.20
C PHE A 41 1.04 -6.20 3.12
N LEU A 42 2.21 -6.83 2.93
CA LEU A 42 2.32 -8.29 2.92
C LEU A 42 1.84 -8.91 4.24
N TYR A 43 2.24 -8.33 5.38
CA TYR A 43 1.80 -8.79 6.68
C TYR A 43 0.27 -8.66 6.85
N LEU A 44 -0.28 -7.48 6.55
CA LEU A 44 -1.72 -7.24 6.60
C LEU A 44 -2.50 -8.17 5.66
N PHE A 45 -1.95 -8.44 4.47
CA PHE A 45 -2.54 -9.35 3.51
C PHE A 45 -2.57 -10.79 4.03
N SER A 46 -1.49 -11.29 4.63
CA SER A 46 -1.47 -12.61 5.27
C SER A 46 -2.49 -12.72 6.41
N VAL A 47 -2.60 -11.69 7.25
CA VAL A 47 -3.61 -11.62 8.31
C VAL A 47 -5.03 -11.59 7.74
N SER A 48 -5.24 -10.84 6.65
CA SER A 48 -6.53 -10.77 5.97
C SER A 48 -6.95 -12.16 5.45
N ILE A 49 -6.04 -12.86 4.76
CA ILE A 49 -6.28 -14.21 4.23
C ILE A 49 -6.71 -15.19 5.33
N GLU A 50 -6.05 -15.12 6.50
CA GLU A 50 -6.32 -16.03 7.59
C GLU A 50 -7.61 -15.70 8.35
N ARG A 51 -8.05 -14.44 8.33
CA ARG A 51 -9.24 -14.00 9.08
C ARG A 51 -10.50 -13.87 8.24
N GLU A 52 -10.39 -13.82 6.92
CA GLU A 52 -11.55 -13.63 6.06
C GLU A 52 -12.53 -14.80 6.19
N ARG A 53 -13.73 -14.49 6.69
CA ARG A 53 -14.88 -15.39 6.84
C ARG A 53 -16.08 -14.83 6.11
N ARG A 54 -16.82 -15.69 5.43
CA ARG A 54 -18.01 -15.34 4.66
C ARG A 54 -19.20 -16.14 5.18
N PRO A 55 -20.08 -15.53 5.99
CA PRO A 55 -21.29 -16.20 6.46
C PRO A 55 -22.27 -16.55 5.33
N ILE A 56 -22.22 -15.80 4.24
CA ILE A 56 -23.05 -16.00 3.05
C ILE A 56 -22.12 -16.21 1.87
N ALA A 57 -22.31 -17.31 1.15
CA ALA A 57 -21.57 -17.59 -0.07
C ALA A 57 -21.84 -16.52 -1.13
N PRO A 58 -20.82 -16.09 -1.89
CA PRO A 58 -21.00 -15.08 -2.92
C PRO A 58 -21.86 -15.60 -4.07
N ALA A 59 -22.61 -14.71 -4.72
CA ALA A 59 -23.47 -15.06 -5.86
C ALA A 59 -22.70 -15.51 -7.12
N SER A 60 -21.40 -15.25 -7.17
CA SER A 60 -20.50 -15.64 -8.27
C SER A 60 -19.08 -15.82 -7.73
N HIS A 61 -18.25 -16.59 -8.42
CA HIS A 61 -16.88 -16.85 -7.98
C HIS A 61 -16.03 -15.57 -7.95
N ILE A 62 -15.37 -15.34 -6.82
CA ILE A 62 -14.55 -14.15 -6.57
C ILE A 62 -13.08 -14.59 -6.48
N PRO A 63 -12.12 -13.85 -7.08
CA PRO A 63 -10.71 -14.22 -7.05
C PRO A 63 -10.14 -14.43 -5.65
N SER A 64 -10.64 -13.72 -4.63
CA SER A 64 -10.20 -13.90 -3.24
C SER A 64 -10.50 -15.28 -2.65
N GLN A 65 -11.46 -16.02 -3.20
CA GLN A 65 -11.70 -17.41 -2.79
C GLN A 65 -10.50 -18.33 -3.07
N LYS A 66 -9.58 -17.94 -3.97
CA LYS A 66 -8.40 -18.76 -4.31
C LYS A 66 -7.34 -18.75 -3.21
N TRP A 67 -7.26 -17.68 -2.43
CA TRP A 67 -6.20 -17.51 -1.43
C TRP A 67 -6.70 -17.47 0.01
N CYS A 68 -8.00 -17.25 0.25
CA CYS A 68 -8.54 -17.19 1.60
C CYS A 68 -8.71 -18.59 2.22
N LYS A 69 -8.28 -18.73 3.49
CA LYS A 69 -8.19 -20.03 4.20
C LYS A 69 -9.54 -20.73 4.33
N TYR A 70 -10.60 -19.96 4.58
CA TYR A 70 -11.93 -20.50 4.86
C TYR A 70 -12.86 -20.54 3.66
N ALA A 71 -12.38 -20.17 2.47
CA ALA A 71 -13.22 -20.08 1.28
C ALA A 71 -13.99 -21.39 0.97
N LYS A 72 -13.35 -22.55 1.14
CA LYS A 72 -13.98 -23.88 0.93
C LYS A 72 -14.99 -24.30 2.00
N VAL A 73 -14.86 -23.74 3.21
CA VAL A 73 -15.79 -24.00 4.31
C VAL A 73 -17.04 -23.14 4.13
N ASP A 74 -16.82 -21.89 3.73
CA ASP A 74 -17.85 -20.88 3.63
C ASP A 74 -18.65 -20.97 2.31
N ASP A 75 -18.09 -21.60 1.28
CA ASP A 75 -18.75 -21.82 -0.02
C ASP A 75 -18.69 -23.31 -0.42
N PRO A 76 -19.80 -24.06 -0.31
CA PRO A 76 -19.84 -25.48 -0.65
C PRO A 76 -19.71 -25.76 -2.16
N SER A 77 -19.81 -24.74 -3.03
CA SER A 77 -19.61 -24.90 -4.48
C SER A 77 -18.14 -25.08 -4.89
N LEU A 78 -17.20 -24.80 -3.97
CA LEU A 78 -15.76 -24.90 -4.19
C LEU A 78 -15.16 -26.27 -3.81
N GLN A 79 -15.99 -27.24 -3.43
CA GLN A 79 -15.57 -28.61 -3.09
C GLN A 79 -15.32 -29.48 -4.32
#